data_AF-V5V840-F1
#
_entry.id   AF-V5V840-F1
#
_cell.length_a   1.000
_cell.length_b   1.000
_cell.length_c   1.000
_cell.angle_alpha   90.00
_cell.angle_beta   90.00
_cell.angle_gamma   90.00
#
_symmetry.space_group_name_H-M   'P 1'
#
loop_
_entity.id
_entity.type
_entity.pdbx_description
1 polymer ?
#
loop_
_entity_poly.entity_id
_entity_poly.type
_entity_poly.pdbx_seq_one_letter_code
_entity_poly.pdbx_strand_id
1 'polypeptide(L)'
;MRDRKNVFTQNIIHSLDGFKCSVSRWGAIATPYPPEVVSRFTSECTTALEQQVPQMAQYGNAYCTCVINELQSSLTLAEFQAIGESVQTNIKPEVRQMLTQTAQTCLQRVSQ
;
A
#
# COMPACT_ATOMS: atom_id res chain seq x y z
N MET A 1 -5.43 22.18 7.94
CA MET A 1 -6.07 20.97 7.38
C MET A 1 -4.95 19.98 7.11
N ARG A 2 -4.79 18.92 7.91
CA ARG A 2 -3.76 17.91 7.65
C ARG A 2 -4.14 17.23 6.33
N ASP A 3 -3.30 17.43 5.32
CA ASP A 3 -3.46 16.98 3.95
C ASP A 3 -3.92 15.51 3.92
N ARG A 4 -5.20 15.24 3.60
CA ARG A 4 -5.74 13.87 3.52
C ARG A 4 -4.84 12.99 2.64
N LYS A 5 -4.23 13.59 1.62
CA LYS A 5 -3.24 12.98 0.73
C LYS A 5 -2.07 12.35 1.50
N ASN A 6 -1.56 13.03 2.52
CA ASN A 6 -0.45 12.53 3.32
C ASN A 6 -0.87 11.42 4.30
N VAL A 7 -2.16 11.31 4.64
CA VAL A 7 -2.70 10.23 5.49
C VAL A 7 -2.81 8.92 4.69
N PHE A 8 -3.35 8.98 3.47
CA PHE A 8 -3.47 7.79 2.63
C PHE A 8 -2.12 7.25 2.16
N THR A 9 -1.16 8.11 1.83
CA THR A 9 0.23 7.67 1.56
C THR A 9 0.87 7.05 2.79
N GLN A 10 0.67 7.63 3.99
CA GLN A 10 1.20 7.07 5.24
C GLN A 10 0.55 5.73 5.58
N ASN A 11 -0.72 5.53 5.24
CA ASN A 11 -1.36 4.23 5.38
C ASN A 11 -0.65 3.16 4.55
N ILE A 12 -0.43 3.41 3.26
CA ILE A 12 0.31 2.48 2.40
C ILE A 12 1.71 2.19 2.96
N ILE A 13 2.41 3.23 3.44
CA ILE A 13 3.71 3.10 4.09
C ILE A 13 3.66 2.23 5.35
N HIS A 14 2.65 2.40 6.22
CA HIS A 14 2.45 1.53 7.38
C HIS A 14 2.11 0.09 6.99
N SER A 15 1.33 -0.12 5.93
CA SER A 15 1.02 -1.48 5.47
C SER A 15 2.26 -2.21 4.97
N LEU A 16 3.15 -1.46 4.32
CA LEU A 16 4.45 -1.95 3.85
C LEU A 16 5.42 -2.24 5.01
N ASP A 17 5.33 -1.48 6.10
CA ASP A 17 6.08 -1.73 7.33
C ASP A 17 5.73 -3.07 7.98
N GLY A 18 4.43 -3.36 8.12
CA GLY A 18 3.93 -4.66 8.61
C GLY A 18 4.32 -5.84 7.72
N PHE A 19 4.63 -5.56 6.45
CA PHE A 19 5.14 -6.53 5.49
C PHE A 19 6.56 -7.00 5.84
N LYS A 20 7.44 -6.09 6.27
CA LYS A 20 8.86 -6.35 6.60
C LYS A 20 9.02 -7.40 7.71
N CYS A 21 8.13 -7.42 8.70
CA CYS A 21 8.16 -8.38 9.81
C CYS A 21 7.93 -9.84 9.40
N SER A 22 7.69 -10.15 8.12
CA SER A 22 7.35 -11.51 7.70
C SER A 22 8.02 -11.98 6.41
N VAL A 23 8.97 -11.21 5.88
CA VAL A 23 9.65 -11.50 4.60
C VAL A 23 10.89 -12.40 4.75
N SER A 24 10.91 -13.30 5.75
CA SER A 24 11.99 -14.30 5.84
C SER A 24 11.90 -15.42 4.78
N ARG A 25 10.86 -15.46 3.93
CA ARG A 25 10.64 -16.59 3.01
C ARG A 25 9.73 -16.34 1.79
N TRP A 26 9.88 -15.25 1.04
CA TRP A 26 9.16 -15.08 -0.24
C TRP A 26 10.14 -15.04 -1.40
N GLY A 27 10.23 -16.15 -2.11
CA GLY A 27 11.08 -16.32 -3.29
C GLY A 27 10.63 -15.43 -4.45
N ALA A 28 11.64 -14.87 -5.11
CA ALA A 28 11.72 -14.27 -6.43
C ALA A 28 10.44 -14.27 -7.31
N ILE A 29 10.06 -13.05 -7.71
CA ILE A 29 9.35 -12.69 -8.96
C ILE A 29 8.14 -13.56 -9.33
N ALA A 30 6.96 -13.19 -8.81
CA ALA A 30 5.69 -13.55 -9.41
C ALA A 30 4.88 -12.26 -9.65
N THR A 31 4.64 -11.95 -10.92
CA THR A 31 3.48 -11.16 -11.35
C THR A 31 2.44 -12.15 -11.90
N PRO A 32 1.18 -12.10 -11.43
CA PRO A 32 0.64 -11.23 -10.37
C PRO A 32 1.26 -11.54 -8.99
N TYR A 33 1.21 -10.55 -8.10
CA TYR A 33 1.71 -10.72 -6.73
C TYR A 33 1.08 -11.95 -6.08
N PRO A 34 1.82 -12.72 -5.26
CA PRO A 34 1.26 -13.87 -4.57
C PRO A 34 0.00 -13.48 -3.79
N PRO A 35 -1.04 -14.33 -3.77
CA PRO A 35 -2.28 -14.01 -3.07
C PRO A 35 -2.06 -13.75 -1.58
N GLU A 36 -1.06 -14.37 -0.97
CA GLU A 36 -0.65 -14.12 0.41
C GLU A 36 -0.11 -12.70 0.62
N VAL A 37 0.63 -12.17 -0.36
CA VAL A 37 1.13 -10.79 -0.34
C VAL A 37 0.00 -9.80 -0.46
N VAL A 38 -0.90 -10.04 -1.42
CA VAL A 38 -2.08 -9.21 -1.64
C VAL A 38 -2.97 -9.21 -0.40
N SER A 39 -3.30 -10.40 0.13
CA SER A 39 -4.16 -10.53 1.31
C SER A 39 -3.57 -9.82 2.53
N ARG A 40 -2.27 -9.95 2.77
CA ARG A 40 -1.62 -9.27 3.89
C ARG A 40 -1.59 -7.76 3.72
N PHE A 41 -1.18 -7.28 2.55
CA PHE A 41 -1.19 -5.86 2.27
C PHE A 41 -2.60 -5.27 2.43
N THR A 42 -3.61 -5.93 1.88
CA THR A 42 -5.01 -5.47 1.99
C THR A 42 -5.48 -5.45 3.44
N SER A 43 -5.13 -6.46 4.24
CA SER A 43 -5.48 -6.50 5.67
C SER A 43 -4.82 -5.36 6.44
N GLU A 44 -3.49 -5.22 6.33
CA GLU A 44 -2.74 -4.16 7.02
C GLU A 44 -3.19 -2.76 6.59
N CYS A 45 -3.42 -2.57 5.28
CA CYS A 45 -3.91 -1.31 4.72
C CYS A 45 -5.32 -0.99 5.19
N THR A 46 -6.20 -1.99 5.30
CA THR A 46 -7.56 -1.77 5.81
C THR A 46 -7.51 -1.40 7.28
N THR A 47 -6.77 -2.14 8.11
CA THR A 47 -6.62 -1.85 9.55
C THR A 47 -6.01 -0.47 9.79
N ALA A 48 -4.92 -0.13 9.09
CA ALA A 48 -4.31 1.18 9.22
C ALA A 48 -5.21 2.30 8.65
N LEU A 49 -6.06 2.01 7.65
CA LEU A 49 -7.07 2.96 7.18
C LEU A 49 -8.15 3.20 8.23
N GLU A 50 -8.66 2.14 8.84
CA GLU A 50 -9.69 2.21 9.88
C GLU A 50 -9.20 3.04 11.07
N GLN A 51 -7.93 2.87 11.46
CA GLN A 51 -7.33 3.64 12.56
C GLN A 51 -7.11 5.11 12.19
N GLN A 52 -6.66 5.41 10.97
CA GLN A 52 -6.32 6.78 10.56
C GLN A 52 -7.54 7.57 10.07
N VAL A 53 -8.44 6.91 9.34
CA VAL A 53 -9.63 7.48 8.69
C VAL A 53 -10.81 6.51 8.84
N PRO A 54 -11.37 6.37 10.05
CA PRO A 54 -12.46 5.42 10.32
C PRO A 54 -13.71 5.65 9.44
N GLN A 55 -13.90 6.88 8.95
CA GLN A 55 -14.99 7.24 8.02
C GLN A 55 -14.87 6.49 6.67
N MET A 56 -13.65 6.10 6.30
CA MET A 56 -13.31 5.37 5.07
C MET A 56 -13.20 3.86 5.30
N ALA A 57 -13.41 3.36 6.52
CA ALA A 57 -13.34 1.94 6.87
C ALA A 57 -14.15 1.06 5.91
N GLN A 58 -15.39 1.47 5.63
CA GLN A 58 -16.31 0.79 4.71
C GLN A 58 -15.75 0.64 3.27
N TYR A 59 -14.89 1.56 2.86
CA TYR A 59 -14.23 1.55 1.55
C TYR A 59 -12.81 1.00 1.63
N GLY A 60 -12.31 0.64 2.82
CA GLY A 60 -10.91 0.26 3.03
C GLY A 60 -10.50 -0.96 2.24
N ASN A 61 -11.34 -1.99 2.20
CA ASN A 61 -11.06 -3.19 1.41
C ASN A 61 -10.99 -2.87 -0.09
N ALA A 62 -11.98 -2.13 -0.64
CA ALA A 62 -11.98 -1.72 -2.04
C ALA A 62 -10.80 -0.81 -2.39
N TYR A 63 -10.46 0.12 -1.48
CA TYR A 63 -9.35 1.05 -1.61
C TYR A 63 -8.01 0.31 -1.66
N CYS A 64 -7.76 -0.55 -0.67
CA CYS A 64 -6.51 -1.29 -0.55
C CYS A 64 -6.35 -2.32 -1.68
N THR A 65 -7.45 -2.93 -2.13
CA THR A 65 -7.48 -3.79 -3.33
C THR A 65 -7.16 -2.99 -4.60
N CYS A 66 -7.67 -1.77 -4.74
CA CYS A 66 -7.29 -0.91 -5.85
C CYS A 66 -5.79 -0.54 -5.79
N VAL A 67 -5.29 -0.16 -4.61
CA VAL A 67 -3.89 0.24 -4.44
C VAL A 67 -2.96 -0.90 -4.84
N ILE A 68 -3.15 -2.10 -4.29
CA ILE A 68 -2.27 -3.24 -4.62
C ILE A 68 -2.34 -3.62 -6.11
N ASN A 69 -3.51 -3.44 -6.75
CA ASN A 69 -3.68 -3.66 -8.17
C ASN A 69 -2.95 -2.62 -9.05
N GLU A 70 -2.93 -1.35 -8.65
CA GLU A 70 -2.16 -0.32 -9.36
C GLU A 70 -0.65 -0.48 -9.10
N LEU A 71 -0.27 -0.90 -7.88
CA LEU A 71 1.12 -1.18 -7.54
C LEU A 71 1.67 -2.37 -8.31
N GLN A 72 0.94 -3.48 -8.44
CA GLN A 72 1.40 -4.62 -9.26
C GLN A 72 1.46 -4.31 -10.76
N SER A 73 0.74 -3.29 -11.23
CA SER A 73 0.84 -2.80 -12.61
C SER A 73 2.03 -1.86 -12.80
N SER A 74 2.46 -1.16 -11.75
CA SER A 74 3.54 -0.16 -11.81
C SER A 74 4.89 -0.69 -11.34
N LEU A 75 4.90 -1.71 -10.49
CA LEU A 75 6.08 -2.24 -9.81
C LEU A 75 6.11 -3.76 -9.88
N THR A 76 7.33 -4.30 -9.90
CA THR A 76 7.55 -5.72 -9.68
C THR A 76 7.45 -6.07 -8.20
N LEU A 77 7.23 -7.35 -7.89
CA LEU A 77 7.19 -7.84 -6.52
C LEU A 77 8.46 -7.50 -5.74
N ALA A 78 9.63 -7.58 -6.40
CA ALA A 78 10.91 -7.25 -5.81
C ALA A 78 11.03 -5.76 -5.48
N GLU A 79 10.53 -4.87 -6.35
CA GLU A 79 10.48 -3.44 -6.08
C GLU A 79 9.51 -3.13 -4.94
N PHE A 80 8.32 -3.74 -4.93
CA PHE A 80 7.35 -3.57 -3.86
C PHE A 80 7.93 -4.00 -2.50
N GLN A 81 8.61 -5.15 -2.45
CA GLN A 81 9.32 -5.62 -1.26
C GLN A 81 10.43 -4.65 -0.85
N ALA A 82 11.28 -4.23 -1.80
CA ALA A 82 12.37 -3.30 -1.54
C ALA A 82 11.86 -1.94 -1.04
N ILE A 83 10.72 -1.48 -1.53
CA ILE A 83 10.04 -0.28 -1.05
C ILE A 83 9.57 -0.48 0.39
N GLY A 84 8.93 -1.61 0.72
CA GLY A 84 8.51 -1.88 2.09
C GLY A 84 9.66 -2.03 3.07
N GLU A 85 10.80 -2.57 2.63
CA GLU A 85 12.01 -2.62 3.45
C GLU A 85 12.67 -1.25 3.63
N SER A 86 12.65 -0.42 2.59
CA SER A 86 13.25 0.93 2.55
C SER A 86 12.35 2.02 3.11
N VAL A 87 11.07 1.72 3.34
CA VAL A 87 10.05 2.69 3.75
C VAL A 87 10.41 3.39 5.06
N GLN A 88 11.11 2.68 5.95
CA GLN A 88 11.58 3.19 7.24
C GLN A 88 12.84 4.07 7.14
N THR A 89 13.70 3.84 6.15
CA THR A 89 15.07 4.37 6.16
C THR A 89 15.31 5.43 5.09
N ASN A 90 14.79 5.25 3.87
CA ASN A 90 14.93 6.22 2.79
C ASN A 90 14.04 5.86 1.59
N ILE A 91 12.74 6.10 1.69
CA ILE A 91 11.88 5.96 0.52
C ILE A 91 12.31 7.00 -0.53
N LYS A 92 12.54 6.56 -1.78
CA LYS A 92 12.84 7.49 -2.87
C LYS A 92 11.66 8.45 -3.09
N PRO A 93 11.91 9.73 -3.38
CA PRO A 93 10.83 10.71 -3.59
C PRO A 93 9.91 10.31 -4.74
N GLU A 94 10.43 9.68 -5.79
CA GLU A 94 9.68 9.17 -6.93
C GLU A 94 8.67 8.09 -6.50
N VAL A 95 9.12 7.16 -5.66
CA VAL A 95 8.24 6.12 -5.08
C VAL A 95 7.17 6.75 -4.22
N ARG A 96 7.54 7.69 -3.35
CA ARG A 96 6.57 8.39 -2.50
C ARG A 96 5.50 9.12 -3.32
N GLN A 97 5.90 9.77 -4.42
CA GLN A 97 4.97 10.42 -5.34
C GLN A 97 4.04 9.42 -6.02
N MET A 98 4.56 8.31 -6.52
CA MET A 98 3.78 7.22 -7.12
C MET A 98 2.78 6.61 -6.12
N LEU A 99 3.20 6.31 -4.89
CA LEU A 99 2.31 5.82 -3.83
C LEU A 99 1.21 6.85 -3.51
N THR A 100 1.56 8.14 -3.51
CA THR A 100 0.61 9.24 -3.28
C THR A 100 -0.39 9.39 -4.42
N GLN A 101 0.05 9.27 -5.67
CA GLN A 101 -0.83 9.31 -6.84
C GLN A 101 -1.76 8.10 -6.84
N THR A 102 -1.22 6.90 -6.60
CA THR A 102 -1.99 5.65 -6.51
C THR A 102 -3.06 5.75 -5.43
N ALA A 103 -2.69 6.21 -4.24
CA ALA A 103 -3.62 6.49 -3.15
C ALA A 103 -4.74 7.44 -3.59
N GLN A 104 -4.42 8.55 -4.25
CA GLN A 104 -5.43 9.50 -4.71
C GLN A 104 -6.35 8.91 -5.78
N THR A 105 -5.80 8.23 -6.78
CA THR A 105 -6.57 7.61 -7.85
C THR A 105 -7.54 6.58 -7.29
N CYS A 106 -7.06 5.69 -6.42
CA CYS A 106 -7.90 4.67 -5.80
C CYS A 106 -8.93 5.27 -4.86
N LEU A 107 -8.56 6.30 -4.08
CA LEU A 107 -9.50 7.03 -3.24
C LEU A 107 -10.66 7.59 -4.05
N GLN A 108 -10.36 8.28 -5.16
CA GLN A 108 -11.37 8.85 -6.05
C GLN A 108 -12.23 7.79 -6.73
N ARG A 109 -11.69 6.59 -7.00
CA ARG A 109 -12.47 5.48 -7.56
C ARG A 109 -13.45 4.89 -6.56
N VAL A 110 -13.06 4.75 -5.29
CA VAL A 110 -13.92 4.12 -4.26
C VAL A 110 -14.89 5.10 -3.60
N SER A 111 -14.61 6.41 -3.68
CA SER A 111 -15.49 7.45 -3.14
C SER A 111 -16.49 7.99 -4.17
N GLN A 112 -16.55 7.40 -5.35
CA GLN A 112 -17.48 7.78 -6.42
C GLN A 112 -18.82 7.08 -6.29
#